data_AF-A0A443QI54-F1
#
_entry.id   AF-A0A443QI54-F1
#
_cell.length_a   1.000
_cell.length_b   1.000
_cell.length_c   1.000
_cell.angle_alpha   90.00
_cell.angle_beta   90.00
_cell.angle_gamma   90.00
#
_symmetry.space_group_name_H-M   'P 1'
#
loop_
_entity.id
_entity.type
_entity.pdbx_description
1 polymer ?
#
loop_
_entity_poly.entity_id
_entity_poly.type
_entity_poly.pdbx_seq_one_letter_code
_entity_poly.pdbx_strand_id
1 'polypeptide(L)'
;MVGKDYSLGYPPIFTAIGNCDANTLSFLLDQGADVNWKLYDVESTALHFTVRLFHESRRNEFLRCFDVLLKRPDVDFDWFVKPQCVRFSLPFNLRKSILYFEDASLNSRRLYYGTPLAIAVRLGCNYMAEALILKGADVSKVEIDYVNNFYFHPQCMRYLNLLYYSGFKFPSYIQVPSRSSISDIKEFRKWLKQISERPMSLKSLARISIKRALGKNLPKLDRLILPKALQDYVSFKDIMEDD
;
A
#
# COMPACT_ATOMS: atom_id res chain seq x y z
N MET A 1 -5.59 42.71 -7.04
CA MET A 1 -6.48 41.94 -7.94
C MET A 1 -5.98 42.14 -9.37
N VAL A 2 -5.35 41.12 -9.94
CA VAL A 2 -5.21 40.93 -11.39
C VAL A 2 -5.30 39.41 -11.57
N GLY A 3 -6.31 38.95 -12.31
CA GLY A 3 -6.62 37.54 -12.50
C GLY A 3 -5.51 36.83 -13.27
N LYS A 4 -5.05 35.68 -12.75
CA LYS A 4 -4.25 34.74 -13.52
C LYS A 4 -5.22 33.89 -14.32
N ASP A 5 -5.19 34.07 -15.62
CA ASP A 5 -5.97 33.33 -16.60
C ASP A 5 -5.65 31.82 -16.49
N TYR A 6 -6.65 31.02 -16.12
CA TYR A 6 -6.58 29.55 -16.07
C TYR A 6 -6.93 28.93 -17.44
N SER A 7 -6.53 29.58 -18.54
CA SER A 7 -6.89 29.21 -19.91
C SER A 7 -5.90 28.25 -20.59
N LEU A 8 -5.03 27.57 -19.83
CA LEU A 8 -4.34 26.37 -20.32
C LEU A 8 -5.29 25.18 -20.15
N GLY A 9 -5.96 24.81 -21.24
CA GLY A 9 -6.86 23.67 -21.27
C GLY A 9 -6.19 22.42 -20.70
N TYR A 10 -6.81 21.82 -19.70
CA TYR A 10 -6.36 20.55 -19.14
C TYR A 10 -6.18 19.53 -20.28
N PRO A 11 -5.11 18.71 -20.27
CA PRO A 11 -4.97 17.65 -21.24
C PRO A 11 -6.24 16.77 -21.25
N PRO A 12 -6.71 16.28 -22.41
CA PRO A 12 -8.01 15.62 -22.54
C PRO A 12 -8.25 14.48 -21.54
N ILE A 13 -7.16 13.80 -21.14
CA ILE A 13 -7.16 12.74 -20.13
C ILE A 13 -7.70 13.22 -18.77
N PHE A 14 -7.34 14.43 -18.33
CA PHE A 14 -7.80 15.01 -17.06
C PHE A 14 -9.27 15.45 -17.14
N THR A 15 -9.69 15.96 -18.30
CA THR A 15 -11.10 16.31 -18.55
C THR A 15 -11.98 15.07 -18.52
N ALA A 16 -11.54 13.96 -19.15
CA ALA A 16 -12.24 12.68 -19.10
C ALA A 16 -12.37 12.17 -17.65
N ILE A 17 -11.31 12.29 -16.86
CA ILE A 17 -11.34 11.92 -15.43
C ILE A 17 -12.30 12.82 -14.65
N GLY A 18 -12.23 14.15 -14.81
CA GLY A 18 -13.12 15.09 -14.11
C GLY A 18 -14.61 14.88 -14.41
N ASN A 19 -14.92 14.37 -15.59
CA ASN A 19 -16.26 13.97 -16.01
C ASN A 19 -16.63 12.52 -15.65
N CYS A 20 -15.71 11.78 -15.03
CA CYS A 20 -15.83 10.35 -14.71
C CYS A 20 -16.09 9.46 -15.95
N ASP A 21 -15.59 9.86 -17.12
CA ASP A 21 -15.80 9.16 -18.37
C ASP A 21 -14.65 8.18 -18.67
N ALA A 22 -14.78 6.98 -18.10
CA ALA A 22 -13.80 5.91 -18.29
C ALA A 22 -13.67 5.43 -19.74
N ASN A 23 -14.73 5.59 -20.56
CA ASN A 23 -14.71 5.16 -21.95
C ASN A 23 -13.88 6.12 -22.78
N THR A 24 -14.12 7.42 -22.63
CA THR A 24 -13.29 8.46 -23.26
C THR A 24 -11.85 8.39 -22.76
N LEU A 25 -11.64 8.14 -21.48
CA LEU A 25 -10.30 7.93 -20.92
C LEU A 25 -9.58 6.75 -21.58
N SER A 26 -10.26 5.60 -21.73
CA SER A 26 -9.67 4.43 -22.41
C SER A 26 -9.34 4.75 -23.86
N PHE A 27 -10.27 5.37 -24.58
CA PHE A 27 -10.07 5.77 -25.97
C PHE A 27 -8.84 6.66 -26.13
N LEU A 28 -8.69 7.68 -25.28
CA LEU A 28 -7.54 8.59 -25.33
C LEU A 28 -6.21 7.86 -25.10
N LEU A 29 -6.16 6.93 -24.14
CA LEU A 29 -4.97 6.11 -23.87
C LEU A 29 -4.66 5.15 -25.02
N ASP A 30 -5.69 4.58 -25.66
CA ASP A 30 -5.54 3.71 -26.83
C ASP A 30 -5.05 4.49 -28.06
N GLN A 31 -5.33 5.79 -28.15
CA GLN A 31 -4.76 6.70 -29.15
C GLN A 31 -3.34 7.18 -28.80
N GLY A 32 -2.72 6.67 -27.74
CA GLY A 32 -1.35 6.99 -27.35
C GLY A 32 -1.22 8.24 -26.48
N ALA A 33 -2.29 8.68 -25.81
CA ALA A 33 -2.15 9.71 -24.77
C ALA A 33 -1.22 9.22 -23.66
N ASP A 34 -0.24 10.05 -23.28
CA ASP A 34 0.68 9.75 -22.20
C ASP A 34 -0.06 9.70 -20.85
N VAL A 35 -0.14 8.50 -20.27
CA VAL A 35 -0.80 8.25 -18.97
C VAL A 35 -0.09 8.98 -17.81
N ASN A 36 1.17 9.33 -18.00
CA ASN A 36 2.03 9.98 -17.02
C ASN A 36 2.24 11.46 -17.28
N TRP A 37 1.48 12.05 -18.21
CA TRP A 37 1.53 13.49 -18.42
C TRP A 37 1.27 14.23 -17.11
N LYS A 38 2.16 15.15 -16.76
CA LYS A 38 2.08 15.91 -15.51
C LYS A 38 1.44 17.27 -15.76
N LEU A 39 0.47 17.64 -14.93
CA LEU A 39 0.00 19.01 -14.87
C LEU A 39 1.13 19.94 -14.40
N TYR A 40 1.33 21.05 -15.11
CA TYR A 40 2.45 21.97 -14.93
C TYR A 40 2.52 22.62 -13.55
N ASP A 41 1.39 22.76 -12.86
CA ASP A 41 1.27 23.48 -11.59
C ASP A 41 1.48 22.58 -10.36
N VAL A 42 1.04 21.31 -10.44
CA VAL A 42 1.05 20.37 -9.30
C VAL A 42 1.86 19.10 -9.54
N GLU A 43 2.53 18.99 -10.69
CA GLU A 43 3.22 17.78 -11.17
C GLU A 43 2.33 16.52 -11.12
N SER A 44 1.00 16.72 -11.22
CA SER A 44 0.00 15.68 -11.00
C SER A 44 -0.28 14.94 -12.30
N THR A 45 -0.12 13.62 -12.30
CA THR A 45 -0.57 12.76 -13.41
C THR A 45 -2.08 12.47 -13.35
N ALA A 46 -2.61 11.84 -14.40
CA ALA A 46 -3.98 11.35 -14.46
C ALA A 46 -4.36 10.51 -13.22
N LEU A 47 -3.44 9.65 -12.77
CA LEU A 47 -3.65 8.79 -11.61
C LEU A 47 -3.77 9.58 -10.30
N HIS A 48 -2.95 10.62 -10.12
CA HIS A 48 -3.03 11.54 -8.97
C HIS A 48 -4.38 12.27 -8.93
N PHE A 49 -4.79 12.80 -10.09
CA PHE A 49 -6.01 13.59 -10.23
C PHE A 49 -7.25 12.75 -9.90
N THR A 50 -7.27 11.49 -10.35
CA THR A 50 -8.35 10.52 -10.05
C THR A 50 -8.47 10.23 -8.55
N VAL A 51 -7.35 10.07 -7.83
CA VAL A 51 -7.38 9.83 -6.37
C VAL A 51 -7.78 11.09 -5.60
N ARG A 52 -7.34 12.27 -6.03
CA ARG A 52 -7.76 13.54 -5.40
C ARG A 52 -9.27 13.75 -5.46
N LEU A 53 -9.89 13.40 -6.58
CA LEU A 53 -11.33 13.55 -6.80
C LEU A 53 -12.17 12.43 -6.15
N PHE A 54 -11.51 11.41 -5.58
CA PHE A 54 -12.17 10.25 -4.99
C PHE A 54 -13.05 10.59 -3.76
N HIS A 55 -12.87 11.75 -3.12
CA HIS A 55 -13.70 12.15 -1.98
C HIS A 55 -15.02 12.83 -2.38
N GLU A 56 -15.26 13.08 -3.67
CA GLU A 56 -16.49 13.69 -4.15
C GLU A 56 -17.66 12.69 -4.23
N SER A 57 -18.88 13.21 -4.38
CA SER A 57 -20.15 12.46 -4.42
C SER A 57 -20.23 11.38 -5.52
N ARG A 58 -19.23 11.26 -6.40
CA ARG A 58 -19.15 10.39 -7.60
C ARG A 58 -18.12 9.27 -7.50
N ARG A 59 -18.01 8.67 -6.31
CA ARG A 59 -16.98 7.69 -5.95
C ARG A 59 -16.92 6.47 -6.88
N ASN A 60 -18.07 5.92 -7.28
CA ASN A 60 -18.13 4.69 -8.06
C ASN A 60 -17.73 4.92 -9.53
N GLU A 61 -17.96 6.12 -10.02
CA GLU A 61 -17.66 6.54 -11.38
C GLU A 61 -16.15 6.82 -11.53
N PHE A 62 -15.52 7.46 -10.53
CA PHE A 62 -14.07 7.63 -10.48
C PHE A 62 -13.30 6.31 -10.38
N LEU A 63 -13.87 5.26 -9.76
CA LEU A 63 -13.26 3.92 -9.72
C LEU A 63 -13.04 3.35 -11.13
N ARG A 64 -13.97 3.59 -12.06
CA ARG A 64 -13.84 3.07 -13.43
C ARG A 64 -12.67 3.73 -14.15
N CYS A 65 -12.51 5.04 -14.00
CA CYS A 65 -11.36 5.77 -14.53
C CYS A 65 -10.05 5.26 -13.92
N PHE A 66 -10.05 5.01 -12.61
CA PHE A 66 -8.91 4.49 -11.89
C PHE A 66 -8.49 3.09 -12.39
N ASP A 67 -9.45 2.18 -12.59
CA ASP A 67 -9.19 0.84 -13.14
C ASP A 67 -8.60 0.87 -14.56
N VAL A 68 -9.05 1.82 -15.40
CA VAL A 68 -8.51 2.01 -16.76
C VAL A 68 -7.04 2.43 -16.71
N LEU A 69 -6.67 3.35 -15.82
CA LEU A 69 -5.29 3.83 -15.68
C LEU A 69 -4.34 2.72 -15.19
N LEU A 70 -4.78 1.90 -14.24
CA LEU A 70 -3.96 0.85 -13.65
C LEU A 70 -3.67 -0.33 -14.60
N LYS A 71 -4.49 -0.51 -15.63
CA LYS A 71 -4.24 -1.52 -16.67
C LYS A 71 -3.11 -1.11 -17.61
N ARG A 72 -2.66 0.14 -17.57
CA ARG A 72 -1.61 0.64 -18.45
C ARG A 72 -0.24 0.23 -17.92
N PRO A 73 0.59 -0.48 -18.71
CA PRO A 73 1.87 -1.01 -18.25
C PRO A 73 2.92 0.06 -17.96
N ASP A 74 2.74 1.24 -18.55
CA ASP A 74 3.61 2.41 -18.45
C ASP A 74 3.24 3.34 -17.30
N VAL A 75 2.15 3.10 -16.56
CA VAL A 75 1.68 4.01 -15.50
C VAL A 75 2.72 4.18 -14.38
N ASP A 76 3.04 5.44 -14.06
CA ASP A 76 4.02 5.81 -13.05
C ASP A 76 3.35 5.96 -11.67
N PHE A 77 3.83 5.16 -10.73
CA PHE A 77 3.42 5.16 -9.34
C PHE A 77 4.28 6.05 -8.44
N ASP A 78 5.24 6.83 -8.98
CA ASP A 78 6.17 7.68 -8.21
C ASP A 78 5.48 8.57 -7.17
N TRP A 79 4.20 8.88 -7.40
CA TRP A 79 3.43 9.80 -6.58
C TRP A 79 2.69 9.19 -5.41
N PHE A 80 2.53 7.86 -5.36
CA PHE A 80 1.98 7.17 -4.20
C PHE A 80 2.79 7.49 -2.92
N VAL A 81 3.94 8.13 -3.09
CA VAL A 81 4.99 8.44 -2.14
C VAL A 81 4.92 9.88 -1.59
N LYS A 82 4.13 10.80 -2.19
CA LYS A 82 4.00 12.20 -1.69
C LYS A 82 3.02 12.25 -0.48
N PRO A 83 3.41 12.79 0.70
CA PRO A 83 2.60 12.75 1.94
C PRO A 83 1.21 13.39 1.83
N GLN A 84 1.02 14.35 0.91
CA GLN A 84 -0.26 15.04 0.73
C GLN A 84 -1.36 14.14 0.14
N CYS A 85 -0.99 13.04 -0.52
CA CYS A 85 -1.92 12.18 -1.25
C CYS A 85 -2.51 11.02 -0.42
N VAL A 86 -1.83 10.57 0.65
CA VAL A 86 -2.29 9.42 1.46
C VAL A 86 -2.98 9.83 2.76
N ARG A 87 -3.11 11.14 2.99
CA ARG A 87 -4.10 11.68 3.95
C ARG A 87 -5.55 11.40 3.50
N PHE A 88 -5.73 10.97 2.25
CA PHE A 88 -6.99 10.60 1.64
C PHE A 88 -7.19 9.07 1.75
N SER A 89 -8.27 8.64 2.40
CA SER A 89 -8.57 7.22 2.64
C SER A 89 -8.78 6.48 1.31
N LEU A 90 -7.81 5.68 0.89
CA LEU A 90 -7.90 4.91 -0.35
C LEU A 90 -8.96 3.80 -0.24
N PRO A 91 -9.82 3.59 -1.26
CA PRO A 91 -10.93 2.63 -1.23
C PRO A 91 -10.52 1.14 -1.30
N PHE A 92 -11.46 0.28 -0.88
CA PHE A 92 -11.45 -1.19 -0.97
C PHE A 92 -11.23 -1.77 -2.39
N ASN A 93 -11.23 -0.98 -3.47
CA ASN A 93 -11.00 -1.49 -4.83
C ASN A 93 -9.57 -1.26 -5.34
N LEU A 94 -8.78 -0.36 -4.71
CA LEU A 94 -7.31 -0.35 -4.84
C LEU A 94 -6.67 -1.68 -4.39
N ARG A 95 -7.45 -2.52 -3.71
CA ARG A 95 -7.09 -3.87 -3.31
C ARG A 95 -6.69 -4.78 -4.47
N LYS A 96 -7.27 -4.56 -5.65
CA LYS A 96 -6.95 -5.32 -6.86
C LYS A 96 -5.83 -4.71 -7.70
N SER A 97 -5.49 -3.44 -7.49
CA SER A 97 -4.44 -2.78 -8.27
C SER A 97 -3.03 -3.14 -7.80
N ILE A 98 -2.87 -3.42 -6.50
CA ILE A 98 -1.63 -3.97 -5.93
C ILE A 98 -1.31 -5.36 -6.51
N LEU A 99 -2.32 -6.06 -7.06
CA LEU A 99 -2.15 -7.32 -7.78
C LEU A 99 -1.39 -7.16 -9.12
N TYR A 100 -1.22 -5.94 -9.64
CA TYR A 100 -0.51 -5.64 -10.89
C TYR A 100 0.97 -5.27 -10.69
N PHE A 101 1.48 -5.19 -9.46
CA PHE A 101 2.93 -5.17 -9.28
C PHE A 101 3.48 -6.52 -9.77
N GLU A 102 4.16 -6.51 -10.91
CA GLU A 102 4.93 -7.68 -11.35
C GLU A 102 5.97 -8.05 -10.30
N ASP A 103 6.30 -9.35 -10.20
CA ASP A 103 7.25 -9.91 -9.24
C ASP A 103 8.61 -9.17 -9.21
N ALA A 104 9.00 -8.54 -10.34
CA ALA A 104 10.24 -7.78 -10.49
C ALA A 104 10.26 -6.44 -9.72
N SER A 105 9.09 -5.89 -9.35
CA SER A 105 8.95 -4.55 -8.75
C SER A 105 8.69 -4.56 -7.24
N LEU A 106 8.38 -5.71 -6.66
CA LEU A 106 7.83 -5.81 -5.30
C LEU A 106 8.82 -5.38 -4.21
N ASN A 107 10.12 -5.54 -4.47
CA ASN A 107 11.22 -5.19 -3.58
C ASN A 107 12.21 -4.19 -4.20
N SER A 108 11.88 -3.61 -5.37
CA SER A 108 12.73 -2.60 -6.00
C SER A 108 12.76 -1.36 -5.12
N ARG A 109 13.96 -0.92 -4.73
CA ARG A 109 14.16 0.27 -3.91
C ARG A 109 14.34 1.48 -4.83
N ARG A 110 13.48 2.49 -4.72
CA ARG A 110 13.67 3.78 -5.42
C ARG A 110 14.50 4.71 -4.53
N LEU A 111 15.38 5.51 -5.14
CA LEU A 111 16.20 6.48 -4.41
C LEU A 111 15.30 7.37 -3.53
N TYR A 112 15.72 7.64 -2.29
CA TYR A 112 15.05 8.47 -1.27
C TYR A 112 13.78 7.95 -0.59
N TYR A 113 13.10 6.93 -1.12
CA TYR A 113 11.76 6.55 -0.62
C TYR A 113 11.60 5.11 -0.12
N GLY A 114 12.53 4.22 -0.48
CA GLY A 114 12.50 2.82 -0.02
C GLY A 114 11.79 1.89 -1.00
N THR A 115 11.33 0.74 -0.50
CA THR A 115 10.54 -0.26 -1.25
C THR A 115 9.05 0.12 -1.27
N PRO A 116 8.22 -0.47 -2.15
CA PRO A 116 6.76 -0.30 -2.12
C PRO A 116 6.17 -0.52 -0.71
N LEU A 117 6.68 -1.50 0.02
CA LEU A 117 6.27 -1.75 1.40
C LEU A 117 6.71 -0.64 2.36
N ALA A 118 7.95 -0.15 2.25
CA ALA A 118 8.44 0.94 3.08
C ALA A 118 7.61 2.22 2.90
N ILE A 119 7.18 2.49 1.67
CA ILE A 119 6.27 3.58 1.31
C ILE A 119 4.89 3.37 1.97
N ALA A 120 4.29 2.18 1.81
CA ALA A 120 3.00 1.86 2.42
C ALA A 120 3.01 2.00 3.95
N VAL A 121 4.09 1.53 4.59
CA VAL A 121 4.34 1.67 6.03
C VAL A 121 4.45 3.15 6.42
N ARG A 122 5.31 3.92 5.74
CA ARG A 122 5.53 5.35 6.02
C ARG A 122 4.24 6.18 5.96
N LEU A 123 3.33 5.80 5.08
CA LEU A 123 2.09 6.52 4.83
C LEU A 123 0.91 6.02 5.68
N GLY A 124 1.13 5.01 6.54
CA GLY A 124 0.07 4.41 7.35
C GLY A 124 -0.99 3.66 6.52
N CYS A 125 -0.66 3.26 5.29
CA CYS A 125 -1.56 2.53 4.42
C CYS A 125 -1.54 1.04 4.76
N ASN A 126 -2.13 0.66 5.90
CA ASN A 126 -2.11 -0.69 6.45
C ASN A 126 -2.58 -1.74 5.43
N TYR A 127 -3.61 -1.39 4.66
CA TYR A 127 -4.14 -2.25 3.61
C TYR A 127 -3.11 -2.56 2.52
N MET A 128 -2.40 -1.53 2.03
CA MET A 128 -1.39 -1.73 0.99
C MET A 128 -0.20 -2.53 1.50
N ALA A 129 0.24 -2.23 2.72
CA ALA A 129 1.33 -2.96 3.36
C ALA A 129 0.95 -4.43 3.60
N GLU A 130 -0.28 -4.71 4.02
CA GLU A 130 -0.81 -6.08 4.17
C GLU A 130 -0.76 -6.86 2.85
N ALA A 131 -1.29 -6.29 1.76
CA ALA A 131 -1.29 -6.91 0.44
C ALA A 131 0.14 -7.19 -0.07
N LEU A 132 1.06 -6.25 0.12
CA LEU A 132 2.46 -6.40 -0.26
C LEU A 132 3.14 -7.51 0.55
N ILE A 133 2.90 -7.59 1.86
CA ILE A 133 3.42 -8.65 2.72
C ILE A 133 2.87 -10.03 2.34
N LEU A 134 1.58 -10.12 2.02
CA LEU A 134 0.95 -11.35 1.53
C LEU A 134 1.52 -11.80 0.17
N LYS A 135 2.00 -10.86 -0.65
CA LYS A 135 2.71 -11.15 -1.91
C LYS A 135 4.19 -11.47 -1.74
N GLY A 136 4.74 -11.37 -0.52
CA GLY A 136 6.14 -11.69 -0.23
C GLY A 136 7.08 -10.49 -0.27
N ALA A 137 6.59 -9.27 -0.01
CA ALA A 137 7.44 -8.12 0.20
C ALA A 137 8.42 -8.34 1.35
N ASP A 138 9.66 -7.91 1.14
CA ASP A 138 10.73 -8.02 2.12
C ASP A 138 10.60 -6.93 3.18
N VAL A 139 10.08 -7.33 4.34
CA VAL A 139 9.91 -6.45 5.50
C VAL A 139 11.24 -5.95 6.08
N SER A 140 12.36 -6.61 5.80
CA SER A 140 13.66 -6.17 6.33
C SER A 140 14.15 -4.86 5.70
N LYS A 141 13.56 -4.48 4.56
CA LYS A 141 13.88 -3.25 3.83
C LYS A 141 13.06 -2.04 4.27
N VAL A 142 12.19 -2.21 5.26
CA VAL A 142 11.41 -1.13 5.87
C VAL A 142 12.26 -0.44 6.93
N GLU A 143 12.48 0.87 6.77
CA GLU A 143 13.24 1.68 7.73
C GLU A 143 12.42 1.91 9.02
N ILE A 144 13.09 1.84 10.17
CA ILE A 144 12.46 1.95 11.49
C ILE A 144 11.78 3.32 11.67
N ASP A 145 12.37 4.38 11.13
CA ASP A 145 11.84 5.75 11.22
C ASP A 145 10.49 5.92 10.51
N TYR A 146 10.15 5.03 9.57
CA TYR A 146 8.82 4.99 8.96
C TYR A 146 7.78 4.38 9.88
N VAL A 147 8.18 3.52 10.81
CA VAL A 147 7.31 2.96 11.85
C VAL A 147 7.08 3.95 12.99
N ASN A 148 8.03 4.86 13.23
CA ASN A 148 7.88 5.91 14.24
C ASN A 148 6.84 6.99 13.86
N ASN A 149 6.60 7.20 12.56
CA ASN A 149 5.60 8.16 12.05
C ASN A 149 4.19 7.55 11.88
N PHE A 150 3.96 6.33 12.37
CA PHE A 150 2.67 5.68 12.28
C PHE A 150 1.59 6.51 12.97
N TYR A 151 0.50 6.78 12.26
CA TYR A 151 -0.79 6.98 12.91
C TYR A 151 -1.30 5.61 13.38
N PHE A 152 -0.84 5.16 14.55
CA PHE A 152 -1.35 3.95 15.20
C PHE A 152 -2.83 4.13 15.54
N HIS A 153 -3.69 3.38 14.85
CA HIS A 153 -5.01 3.07 15.35
C HIS A 153 -4.95 1.65 15.96
N PRO A 154 -5.13 1.46 17.27
CA PRO A 154 -4.92 0.14 17.91
C PRO A 154 -5.87 -0.96 17.45
N GLN A 155 -6.97 -0.61 16.78
CA GLN A 155 -7.76 -1.58 16.00
C GLN A 155 -6.98 -2.26 14.85
N CYS A 156 -5.73 -1.85 14.57
CA CYS A 156 -4.86 -2.44 13.55
C CYS A 156 -3.85 -3.47 14.12
N MET A 157 -4.10 -4.06 15.30
CA MET A 157 -3.25 -5.13 15.88
C MET A 157 -2.96 -6.27 14.89
N ARG A 158 -3.94 -6.62 14.06
CA ARG A 158 -3.77 -7.59 12.96
C ARG A 158 -2.59 -7.26 12.06
N TYR A 159 -2.50 -6.00 11.63
CA TYR A 159 -1.43 -5.53 10.75
C TYR A 159 -0.06 -5.56 11.45
N LEU A 160 0.00 -5.22 12.74
CA LEU A 160 1.24 -5.27 13.51
C LEU A 160 1.73 -6.70 13.69
N ASN A 161 0.82 -7.64 13.96
CA ASN A 161 1.12 -9.06 13.98
C ASN A 161 1.63 -9.53 12.62
N LEU A 162 1.01 -9.08 11.53
CA LEU A 162 1.42 -9.43 10.17
C LEU A 162 2.84 -8.94 9.85
N LEU A 163 3.20 -7.70 10.22
CA LEU A 163 4.58 -7.21 10.12
C LEU A 163 5.55 -8.03 10.98
N TYR A 164 5.22 -8.24 12.24
CA TYR A 164 6.07 -8.97 13.20
C TYR A 164 6.37 -10.39 12.71
N TYR A 165 5.32 -11.14 12.35
CA TYR A 165 5.44 -12.52 11.90
C TYR A 165 5.94 -12.66 10.45
N SER A 166 6.09 -11.56 9.72
CA SER A 166 6.85 -11.50 8.47
C SER A 166 8.35 -11.32 8.70
N GLY A 167 8.76 -11.09 9.96
CA GLY A 167 10.15 -10.93 10.36
C GLY A 167 10.60 -9.48 10.46
N PHE A 168 9.66 -8.53 10.54
CA PHE A 168 9.99 -7.14 10.88
C PHE A 168 10.48 -7.07 12.33
N LYS A 169 11.58 -6.35 12.55
CA LYS A 169 12.14 -6.15 13.89
C LYS A 169 11.64 -4.84 14.46
N PHE A 170 10.71 -4.92 15.39
CA PHE A 170 10.25 -3.75 16.13
C PHE A 170 11.33 -3.27 17.10
N PRO A 171 11.56 -1.94 17.21
CA PRO A 171 12.43 -1.39 18.24
C PRO A 171 11.77 -1.54 19.63
N SER A 172 12.58 -1.43 20.69
CA SER A 172 12.11 -1.46 22.08
C SER A 172 11.21 -0.28 22.44
N TYR A 173 11.24 0.79 21.65
CA TYR A 173 10.42 1.98 21.82
C TYR A 173 9.89 2.48 20.48
N ILE A 174 8.60 2.81 20.44
CA ILE A 174 7.90 3.37 19.28
C ILE A 174 7.06 4.55 19.76
N GLN A 175 7.11 5.66 19.03
CA GLN A 175 6.30 6.83 19.33
C GLN A 175 4.82 6.55 19.00
N VAL A 176 3.92 6.83 19.95
CA VAL A 176 2.48 6.61 19.78
C VAL A 176 1.78 7.97 19.58
N PRO A 177 0.88 8.13 18.59
CA PRO A 177 0.19 9.40 18.34
C PRO A 177 -0.67 9.84 19.51
N SER A 178 -0.70 11.16 19.72
CA SER A 178 -1.46 11.84 20.77
C SER A 178 -2.98 11.69 20.68
N ARG A 179 -3.52 11.24 19.53
CA ARG A 179 -4.97 11.11 19.28
C ARG A 179 -5.55 9.73 19.60
N SER A 180 -4.74 8.79 20.06
CA SER A 180 -5.17 7.42 20.38
C SER A 180 -5.87 7.36 21.73
N SER A 181 -6.83 6.45 21.92
CA SER A 181 -7.44 6.20 23.23
C SER A 181 -6.38 5.71 24.23
N ILE A 182 -6.57 5.98 25.53
CA ILE A 182 -5.65 5.53 26.59
C ILE A 182 -5.60 3.99 26.68
N SER A 183 -6.72 3.30 26.39
CA SER A 183 -6.81 1.84 26.49
C SER A 183 -5.95 1.16 25.42
N ASP A 184 -6.29 1.45 24.17
CA ASP A 184 -5.52 1.39 22.94
C ASP A 184 -3.99 1.53 23.11
N ILE A 185 -3.52 2.62 23.76
CA ILE A 185 -2.08 2.83 24.01
C ILE A 185 -1.51 1.79 24.98
N LYS A 186 -2.25 1.42 26.03
CA LYS A 186 -1.82 0.43 27.02
C LYS A 186 -1.69 -0.96 26.40
N GLU A 187 -2.65 -1.37 25.57
CA GLU A 187 -2.62 -2.66 24.89
C GLU A 187 -1.43 -2.77 23.94
N PHE A 188 -1.23 -1.75 23.09
CA PHE A 188 -0.08 -1.69 22.19
C PHE A 188 1.26 -1.76 22.95
N ARG A 189 1.42 -1.00 24.03
CA ARG A 189 2.64 -1.03 24.86
C ARG A 189 2.86 -2.39 25.51
N LYS A 190 1.80 -3.04 25.98
CA LYS A 190 1.86 -4.39 26.54
C LYS A 190 2.33 -5.39 25.49
N TRP A 191 1.79 -5.32 24.27
CA TRP A 191 2.22 -6.16 23.16
C TRP A 191 3.68 -5.89 22.77
N LEU A 192 4.09 -4.63 22.61
CA LEU A 192 5.45 -4.25 22.25
C LEU A 192 6.47 -4.78 23.27
N LYS A 193 6.13 -4.66 24.57
CA LYS A 193 6.92 -5.23 25.66
C LYS A 193 7.06 -6.74 25.52
N GLN A 194 5.95 -7.46 25.30
CA GLN A 194 5.98 -8.91 25.12
C GLN A 194 6.89 -9.37 23.97
N ILE A 195 6.79 -8.73 22.80
CA ILE A 195 7.63 -9.11 21.65
C ILE A 195 9.11 -8.72 21.79
N SER A 196 9.40 -7.75 22.67
CA SER A 196 10.78 -7.32 22.97
C SER A 196 11.47 -8.19 24.03
N GLU A 197 10.70 -8.74 24.98
CA GLU A 197 11.22 -9.54 26.10
C GLU A 197 11.27 -11.03 25.79
N ARG A 198 10.45 -11.50 24.84
CA ARG A 198 10.33 -12.93 24.51
C ARG A 198 10.78 -13.20 23.08
N PRO A 199 11.69 -14.17 22.86
CA PRO A 199 12.03 -14.60 21.52
C PRO A 199 10.81 -15.23 20.83
N MET A 200 10.74 -15.09 19.51
CA MET A 200 9.70 -15.75 18.71
C MET A 200 9.74 -17.27 18.92
N SER A 201 8.57 -17.90 18.85
CA SER A 201 8.47 -19.36 18.84
C SER A 201 9.19 -19.96 17.64
N LEU A 202 9.66 -21.21 17.76
CA LEU A 202 10.25 -21.95 16.63
C LEU A 202 9.28 -22.03 15.44
N LYS A 203 7.97 -22.16 15.71
CA LYS A 203 6.90 -22.16 14.70
C LYS A 203 6.91 -20.85 13.89
N SER A 204 6.99 -19.72 14.58
CA SER A 204 7.03 -18.37 13.97
C SER A 204 8.34 -18.12 13.21
N LEU A 205 9.48 -18.57 13.76
CA LEU A 205 10.77 -18.49 13.07
C LEU A 205 10.80 -19.35 11.80
N ALA A 206 10.23 -20.55 11.86
CA ALA A 206 10.08 -21.43 10.71
C ALA A 206 9.21 -20.79 9.62
N ARG A 207 8.10 -20.13 9.99
CA ARG A 207 7.29 -19.34 9.04
C ARG A 207 8.15 -18.34 8.28
N ILE A 208 8.91 -17.51 9.01
CA ILE A 208 9.74 -16.46 8.41
C ILE A 208 10.79 -17.08 7.47
N SER A 209 11.44 -18.16 7.91
CA SER A 209 12.46 -18.84 7.11
C SER A 209 11.88 -19.41 5.81
N ILE A 210 10.73 -20.09 5.90
CA ILE A 210 10.02 -20.64 4.73
C ILE A 210 9.60 -19.51 3.79
N LYS A 211 8.98 -18.43 4.29
CA LYS A 211 8.57 -17.30 3.43
C LYS A 211 9.76 -16.66 2.70
N ARG A 212 10.90 -16.48 3.39
CA ARG A 212 12.12 -15.94 2.77
C ARG A 212 12.67 -16.87 1.70
N ALA A 213 12.69 -18.18 1.95
CA ALA A 213 13.15 -19.17 0.97
C ALA A 213 12.25 -19.21 -0.26
N LEU A 214 10.94 -19.05 -0.08
CA LEU A 214 9.98 -18.99 -1.17
C LEU A 214 10.07 -17.70 -1.97
N GLY A 215 10.24 -16.55 -1.32
CA GLY A 215 10.37 -15.24 -1.97
C GLY A 215 9.28 -15.01 -3.02
N LYS A 216 9.69 -14.83 -4.28
CA LYS A 216 8.78 -14.67 -5.44
C LYS A 216 7.87 -15.87 -5.74
N ASN A 217 8.15 -17.04 -5.18
CA ASN A 217 7.32 -18.23 -5.34
C ASN A 217 6.20 -18.33 -4.28
N LEU A 218 6.10 -17.38 -3.36
CA LEU A 218 5.03 -17.35 -2.35
C LEU A 218 3.62 -17.41 -2.97
N PRO A 219 3.30 -16.72 -4.09
CA PRO A 219 1.99 -16.85 -4.74
C PRO A 219 1.72 -18.24 -5.35
N LYS A 220 2.74 -19.11 -5.45
CA LYS A 220 2.64 -20.48 -5.97
C LYS A 220 2.60 -21.53 -4.84
N LEU A 221 2.40 -21.11 -3.59
CA LEU A 221 2.42 -21.97 -2.42
C LEU A 221 1.46 -23.17 -2.54
N ASP A 222 0.28 -22.97 -3.12
CA ASP A 222 -0.71 -24.02 -3.32
C ASP A 222 -0.24 -25.15 -4.26
N ARG A 223 0.82 -24.92 -5.05
CA ARG A 223 1.43 -25.91 -5.94
C ARG A 223 2.53 -26.74 -5.27
N LEU A 224 2.94 -26.37 -4.06
CA LEU A 224 3.96 -27.11 -3.32
C LEU A 224 3.34 -28.29 -2.58
N ILE A 225 4.09 -29.39 -2.51
CA ILE A 225 3.71 -30.61 -1.78
C ILE A 225 3.92 -30.37 -0.28
N LEU A 226 3.10 -29.50 0.30
CA LEU A 226 3.07 -29.14 1.72
C LEU A 226 1.68 -29.44 2.28
N PRO A 227 1.57 -29.94 3.52
CA PRO A 227 0.29 -30.04 4.22
C PRO A 227 -0.48 -28.73 4.19
N LYS A 228 -1.81 -28.80 3.99
CA LYS A 228 -2.66 -27.61 3.85
C LYS A 228 -2.55 -26.66 5.05
N ALA A 229 -2.50 -27.21 6.26
CA ALA A 229 -2.28 -26.44 7.49
C ALA A 229 -0.97 -25.62 7.47
N LEU A 230 0.10 -26.13 6.86
CA LEU A 230 1.36 -25.38 6.71
C LEU A 230 1.24 -24.31 5.61
N GLN A 231 0.56 -24.61 4.50
CA GLN A 231 0.30 -23.61 3.47
C GLN A 231 -0.51 -22.43 4.02
N ASP A 232 -1.56 -22.72 4.79
CA ASP A 232 -2.43 -21.72 5.38
C ASP A 232 -1.67 -20.89 6.44
N TYR A 233 -0.87 -21.54 7.27
CA TYR A 233 -0.01 -20.88 8.27
C TYR A 233 1.07 -19.97 7.66
N VAL A 234 1.68 -20.37 6.54
CA VAL A 234 2.68 -19.56 5.81
C VAL A 234 2.03 -18.40 5.05
N SER A 235 0.76 -18.56 4.66
CA SER A 235 -0.08 -17.54 4.01
C SER A 235 -0.76 -16.58 4.99
N PHE A 236 -0.45 -16.66 6.29
CA PHE A 236 -1.02 -15.82 7.35
C PHE A 236 -2.54 -15.97 7.55
N LYS A 237 -3.15 -17.07 7.13
CA LYS A 237 -4.59 -17.26 7.34
C LYS A 237 -4.98 -17.24 8.83
N ASP A 238 -4.13 -17.78 9.69
CA ASP A 238 -4.28 -17.72 11.15
C ASP A 238 -4.20 -16.31 11.77
N ILE A 239 -3.84 -15.29 10.99
CA ILE A 239 -3.87 -13.88 11.38
C ILE A 239 -5.02 -13.14 10.67
N MET A 240 -5.44 -13.65 9.51
CA MET A 240 -6.36 -12.97 8.60
C MET A 240 -7.82 -13.44 8.73
N GLU A 241 -8.05 -14.66 9.24
CA GLU A 241 -9.35 -15.34 9.33
C GLU A 241 -10.03 -15.21 10.70
N ASP A 242 -9.63 -14.25 11.55
CA ASP A 242 -10.42 -13.91 12.73
C ASP A 242 -11.68 -13.14 12.29
N ASP A 243 -12.84 -13.77 12.48
CA ASP A 243 -14.22 -13.36 12.10
C ASP A 243 -14.62 -11.91 12.43
#